data_AF-A0A511MUV9-F1
#
_entry.id   AF-A0A511MUV9-F1
#
_cell.length_a   1.000
_cell.length_b   1.000
_cell.length_c   1.000
_cell.angle_alpha   90.00
_cell.angle_beta   90.00
_cell.angle_gamma   90.00
#
_symmetry.space_group_name_H-M   'P 1'
#
loop_
_entity.id
_entity.type
_entity.pdbx_description
1 polymer ?
#
loop_
_entity_poly.entity_id
_entity_poly.type
_entity_poly.pdbx_seq_one_letter_code
_entity_poly.pdbx_strand_id
1 'polypeptide(L)'
;MQYHRVLAGILTIATLTLTGPALGAAHAAPPPVNKEEVKTCVNQELKDNNNRDYRVTDGELETLIKIVDAEIDKPRKSLNKAELKALRESVESQMRKQMPEASADSIDRIVENLPHYILDCVARARNKN
;
A
#
# COMPACT_ATOMS: atom_id res chain seq x y z
N MET A 1 -51.48 -42.58 48.22
CA MET A 1 -51.53 -41.97 46.87
C MET A 1 -50.15 -42.09 46.23
N GLN A 2 -50.15 -42.38 44.92
CA GLN A 2 -48.99 -42.64 44.06
C GLN A 2 -48.16 -41.39 43.71
N TYR A 3 -47.06 -41.67 42.98
CA TYR A 3 -46.23 -40.80 42.10
C TYR A 3 -45.04 -40.10 42.76
N HIS A 4 -43.89 -39.90 42.11
CA HIS A 4 -43.12 -40.59 41.06
C HIS A 4 -41.88 -39.70 40.88
N ARG A 5 -40.66 -40.28 40.85
CA ARG A 5 -39.49 -39.81 40.08
C ARG A 5 -38.99 -38.38 40.51
N VAL A 6 -37.86 -37.81 40.12
CA VAL A 6 -36.97 -37.92 38.96
C VAL A 6 -35.56 -37.52 39.42
N LEU A 7 -34.57 -38.19 38.82
CA LEU A 7 -33.14 -37.93 38.83
C LEU A 7 -32.75 -36.51 38.36
N ALA A 8 -31.50 -36.15 38.69
CA ALA A 8 -30.59 -35.30 37.91
C ALA A 8 -30.98 -33.82 37.75
N GLY A 9 -30.14 -32.95 38.31
CA GLY A 9 -30.29 -31.51 38.20
C GLY A 9 -29.00 -30.73 38.45
N ILE A 10 -27.99 -31.02 37.63
CA ILE A 10 -27.08 -30.04 37.02
C ILE A 10 -26.30 -29.10 37.97
N LEU A 11 -25.00 -29.42 38.04
CA LEU A 11 -23.88 -28.55 38.32
C LEU A 11 -23.91 -27.34 37.36
N THR A 12 -24.18 -26.12 37.84
CA THR A 12 -23.90 -24.91 37.06
C THR A 12 -23.04 -23.96 37.85
N ILE A 13 -21.81 -23.88 37.35
CA ILE A 13 -20.67 -23.10 37.78
C ILE A 13 -21.01 -21.61 37.71
N ALA A 14 -20.61 -20.86 38.73
CA ALA A 14 -20.59 -19.40 38.73
C ALA A 14 -19.62 -18.88 37.65
N THR A 15 -20.06 -18.00 36.77
CA THR A 15 -19.15 -17.15 35.99
C THR A 15 -19.65 -15.72 35.92
N LEU A 16 -18.99 -14.90 36.76
CA LEU A 16 -18.58 -13.52 36.58
C LEU A 16 -19.50 -12.57 35.79
N THR A 17 -20.13 -11.69 36.55
CA THR A 17 -20.33 -10.29 36.20
C THR A 17 -19.00 -9.63 35.79
N LEU A 18 -18.82 -9.33 34.50
CA LEU A 18 -17.90 -8.28 34.06
C LEU A 18 -18.33 -7.70 32.71
N THR A 19 -19.53 -7.10 32.67
CA THR A 19 -19.89 -6.16 31.61
C THR A 19 -19.20 -4.82 31.90
N GLY A 20 -17.88 -4.80 31.79
CA GLY A 20 -17.15 -3.57 31.58
C GLY A 20 -17.35 -3.17 30.12
N PRO A 21 -17.77 -1.93 29.80
CA PRO A 21 -17.75 -1.46 28.43
C PRO A 21 -16.28 -1.46 28.01
N ALA A 22 -15.87 -2.47 27.26
CA ALA A 22 -14.65 -2.41 26.49
C ALA A 22 -14.88 -1.32 25.44
N LEU A 23 -14.58 -0.07 25.82
CA LEU A 23 -14.18 0.98 24.91
C LEU A 23 -12.83 0.54 24.30
N GLY A 24 -12.88 -0.54 23.53
CA GLY A 24 -11.85 -0.86 22.57
C GLY A 24 -11.87 0.32 21.61
N ALA A 25 -10.88 1.21 21.75
CA ALA A 25 -10.52 2.14 20.71
C ALA A 25 -10.21 1.29 19.47
N ALA A 26 -11.24 1.05 18.67
CA ALA A 26 -11.11 0.59 17.31
C ALA A 26 -10.23 1.66 16.66
N HIS A 27 -8.94 1.37 16.58
CA HIS A 27 -8.05 2.08 15.68
C HIS A 27 -8.64 1.78 14.32
N ALA A 28 -9.52 2.66 13.85
CA ALA A 28 -10.13 2.57 12.55
C ALA A 28 -8.96 2.39 11.58
N ALA A 29 -8.93 1.25 10.90
CA ALA A 29 -7.94 1.03 9.86
C ALA A 29 -8.02 2.25 8.92
N PRO A 30 -6.88 2.85 8.55
CA PRO A 30 -6.90 4.01 7.67
C PRO A 30 -7.71 3.66 6.42
N PRO A 31 -8.49 4.61 5.88
CA PRO A 31 -9.39 4.33 4.78
C PRO A 31 -8.63 3.70 3.60
N PRO A 32 -9.27 2.77 2.87
CA PRO A 32 -8.65 2.16 1.70
C PRO A 32 -8.27 3.27 0.72
N VAL A 33 -7.04 3.18 0.19
CA VAL A 33 -6.52 4.15 -0.76
C VAL A 33 -6.87 3.69 -2.17
N ASN A 34 -7.45 4.57 -2.97
CA ASN A 34 -7.72 4.29 -4.37
C ASN A 34 -6.39 4.17 -5.14
N LYS A 35 -6.03 2.95 -5.56
CA LYS A 35 -4.78 2.69 -6.29
C LYS A 35 -4.75 3.41 -7.64
N GLU A 36 -5.90 3.58 -8.30
CA GLU A 36 -5.98 4.26 -9.58
C GLU A 36 -5.59 5.73 -9.45
N GLU A 37 -6.07 6.40 -8.40
CA GLU A 37 -5.68 7.78 -8.09
C GLU A 37 -4.19 7.90 -7.75
N VAL A 38 -3.63 6.93 -7.02
CA VAL A 38 -2.18 6.91 -6.73
C VAL A 38 -1.38 6.76 -8.04
N LYS A 39 -1.79 5.85 -8.94
CA LYS A 39 -1.14 5.68 -10.25
C LYS A 39 -1.22 6.95 -11.08
N THR A 40 -2.41 7.54 -11.23
CA THR A 40 -2.58 8.80 -11.96
C THR A 40 -1.70 9.92 -11.39
N CYS A 41 -1.64 10.04 -10.06
CA CYS A 41 -0.80 11.03 -9.39
C CYS A 41 0.70 10.78 -9.64
N VAL A 42 1.18 9.54 -9.43
CA VAL A 42 2.60 9.21 -9.66
C VAL A 42 2.99 9.40 -11.12
N ASN A 43 2.11 9.01 -12.06
CA ASN A 43 2.35 9.21 -13.49
C ASN A 43 2.41 10.69 -13.86
N GLN A 44 1.63 11.54 -13.20
CA GLN A 44 1.71 12.99 -13.38
C GLN A 44 3.04 13.53 -12.83
N GLU A 45 3.44 13.14 -11.61
CA GLU A 45 4.72 13.53 -11.03
C GLU A 45 5.91 13.09 -11.91
N LEU A 46 5.88 11.87 -12.46
CA LEU A 46 6.92 11.38 -13.38
C LEU A 46 6.98 12.20 -14.68
N LYS A 47 5.83 12.57 -15.26
CA LYS A 47 5.76 13.41 -16.47
C LYS A 47 6.26 14.83 -16.21
N ASP A 48 5.83 15.44 -15.11
CA ASP A 48 6.18 16.81 -14.74
C ASP A 48 7.68 16.93 -14.44
N ASN A 49 8.27 15.90 -13.82
CA ASN A 49 9.70 15.87 -13.52
C ASN A 49 10.56 15.36 -14.69
N ASN A 50 10.01 14.65 -15.69
CA ASN A 50 10.79 14.21 -16.84
C ASN A 50 11.40 15.38 -17.62
N ASN A 51 10.60 16.42 -17.85
CA ASN A 51 11.02 17.62 -18.59
C ASN A 51 12.07 18.45 -17.83
N ARG A 52 12.22 18.23 -16.51
CA ARG A 52 13.07 19.04 -15.63
C ARG A 52 14.35 18.32 -15.22
N ASP A 53 14.23 17.06 -14.83
CA ASP A 53 15.29 16.34 -14.12
C ASP A 53 15.72 15.03 -14.78
N TYR A 54 14.79 14.24 -15.32
CA TYR A 54 15.11 12.87 -15.78
C TYR A 54 15.59 12.81 -17.22
N ARG A 55 15.02 13.66 -18.08
CA ARG A 55 15.42 13.83 -19.49
C ARG A 55 15.45 12.51 -20.27
N VAL A 56 14.55 11.59 -19.94
CA VAL A 56 14.34 10.38 -20.75
C VAL A 56 13.41 10.70 -21.92
N THR A 57 13.52 9.92 -22.99
CA THR A 57 12.65 10.05 -24.18
C THR A 57 11.20 9.71 -23.85
N ASP A 58 10.27 10.11 -24.72
CA ASP A 58 8.84 9.81 -24.52
C ASP A 58 8.56 8.29 -24.45
N GLY A 59 9.23 7.49 -25.29
CA GLY A 59 9.09 6.03 -25.26
C GLY A 59 9.66 5.39 -23.99
N GLU A 60 10.74 5.94 -23.46
CA GLU A 60 11.30 5.55 -22.17
C GLU A 60 10.39 5.97 -21.00
N LEU A 61 9.79 7.16 -21.06
CA LEU A 61 8.83 7.63 -20.06
C LEU A 61 7.57 6.76 -20.03
N GLU A 62 7.03 6.37 -21.19
CA GLU A 62 5.91 5.42 -21.25
C GLU A 62 6.27 4.06 -20.65
N THR A 63 7.49 3.58 -20.91
CA THR A 63 7.99 2.31 -20.37
C THR A 63 8.15 2.40 -18.84
N LEU A 64 8.71 3.50 -18.34
CA LEU A 64 8.82 3.79 -16.92
C LEU A 64 7.44 3.80 -16.24
N ILE A 65 6.47 4.51 -16.80
CA ILE A 65 5.10 4.57 -16.27
C ILE A 65 4.52 3.16 -16.15
N LYS A 66 4.65 2.33 -17.19
CA LYS A 66 4.17 0.94 -17.17
C LYS A 66 4.85 0.10 -16.07
N ILE A 67 6.15 0.26 -15.87
CA ILE A 67 6.90 -0.44 -14.80
C ILE A 67 6.37 -0.01 -13.43
N VAL A 68 6.21 1.29 -13.21
CA VAL A 68 5.78 1.84 -11.93
C VAL A 68 4.32 1.46 -11.62
N ASP A 69 3.43 1.57 -12.59
CA ASP A 69 2.03 1.14 -12.45
C ASP A 69 1.92 -0.33 -12.06
N ALA A 70 2.71 -1.20 -12.72
CA ALA A 70 2.76 -2.62 -12.38
C ALA A 70 3.27 -2.87 -10.95
N GLU A 71 4.22 -2.07 -10.46
CA GLU A 71 4.73 -2.18 -9.09
C GLU A 71 3.78 -1.65 -8.01
N ILE A 72 2.94 -0.66 -8.35
CA ILE A 72 1.88 -0.13 -7.48
C ILE A 72 0.70 -1.11 -7.40
N ASP A 73 0.37 -1.79 -8.50
CA ASP A 73 -0.72 -2.77 -8.53
C ASP A 73 -0.42 -4.01 -7.68
N LYS A 74 0.86 -4.34 -7.44
CA LYS A 74 1.25 -5.44 -6.55
C LYS A 74 0.63 -5.29 -5.16
N PRO A 75 0.16 -6.40 -4.55
CA PRO A 75 -0.39 -6.37 -3.21
C PRO A 75 0.72 -6.10 -2.20
N ARG A 76 0.71 -4.92 -1.58
CA ARG A 76 1.64 -4.53 -0.52
C ARG A 76 0.89 -4.42 0.80
N LYS A 77 1.43 -5.02 1.86
CA LYS A 77 0.82 -4.97 3.19
C LYS A 77 0.92 -3.59 3.82
N SER A 78 1.98 -2.84 3.50
CA SER A 78 2.21 -1.48 3.99
C SER A 78 3.19 -0.74 3.08
N LEU A 79 3.27 0.59 3.20
CA LEU A 79 4.29 1.41 2.55
C LEU A 79 5.40 1.77 3.54
N ASN A 80 5.91 0.75 4.24
CA ASN A 80 7.02 0.93 5.17
C ASN A 80 8.36 1.02 4.39
N LYS A 81 9.44 1.36 5.10
CA LYS A 81 10.77 1.53 4.50
C LYS A 81 11.26 0.29 3.74
N ALA A 82 10.96 -0.92 4.21
CA ALA A 82 11.40 -2.16 3.57
C ALA A 82 10.64 -2.41 2.25
N GLU A 83 9.32 -2.19 2.25
CA GLU A 83 8.46 -2.32 1.07
C GLU A 83 8.80 -1.27 0.01
N LEU A 84 9.10 -0.03 0.42
CA LEU A 84 9.54 1.03 -0.48
C LEU A 84 10.93 0.74 -1.06
N LYS A 85 11.84 0.15 -0.28
CA LYS A 85 13.15 -0.31 -0.78
C LYS A 85 13.00 -1.42 -1.82
N ALA A 86 12.15 -2.41 -1.54
CA ALA A 86 11.85 -3.49 -2.47
C ALA A 86 11.19 -2.97 -3.76
N LEU A 87 10.30 -1.97 -3.66
CA LEU A 87 9.73 -1.29 -4.82
C LEU A 87 10.83 -0.62 -5.64
N ARG A 88 11.70 0.18 -5.00
CA ARG A 88 12.82 0.85 -5.66
C ARG A 88 13.70 -0.14 -6.43
N GLU A 89 14.14 -1.20 -5.76
CA GLU A 89 14.99 -2.23 -6.36
C GLU A 89 14.30 -2.96 -7.52
N SER A 90 13.00 -3.24 -7.40
CA SER A 90 12.22 -3.88 -8.47
C SER A 90 12.05 -2.97 -9.69
N VAL A 91 11.78 -1.69 -9.49
CA VAL A 91 11.68 -0.70 -10.57
C VAL A 91 13.04 -0.52 -11.25
N GLU A 92 14.11 -0.32 -10.48
CA GLU A 92 15.46 -0.14 -11.01
C GLU A 92 15.88 -1.33 -11.88
N SER A 93 15.70 -2.55 -11.37
CA SER A 93 16.00 -3.79 -12.12
C SER A 93 15.20 -3.87 -13.42
N GLN A 94 13.92 -3.49 -13.41
CA GLN A 94 13.08 -3.52 -14.62
C GLN A 94 13.45 -2.42 -15.61
N MET A 95 13.78 -1.23 -15.14
CA MET A 95 14.25 -0.13 -15.99
C MET A 95 15.56 -0.52 -16.68
N ARG A 96 16.56 -1.02 -15.94
CA ARG A 96 17.82 -1.48 -16.55
C ARG A 96 17.64 -2.60 -17.58
N LYS A 97 16.59 -3.41 -17.46
CA LYS A 97 16.27 -4.49 -18.40
C LYS A 97 15.51 -4.01 -19.64
N GLN A 98 14.51 -3.14 -19.46
CA GLN A 98 13.59 -2.71 -20.52
C GLN A 98 14.03 -1.42 -21.21
N MET A 99 14.88 -0.64 -20.55
CA MET A 99 15.44 0.62 -21.03
C MET A 99 16.97 0.59 -20.92
N PRO A 100 17.66 -0.36 -21.60
CA PRO A 100 19.11 -0.49 -21.49
C PRO A 100 19.88 0.72 -22.05
N GLU A 101 19.24 1.54 -22.89
CA GLU A 101 19.82 2.76 -23.46
C GLU A 101 19.62 4.00 -22.56
N ALA A 102 18.73 3.92 -21.56
CA ALA A 102 18.53 5.02 -20.62
C ALA A 102 19.79 5.24 -19.78
N SER A 103 20.13 6.51 -19.55
CA SER A 103 21.32 6.83 -18.77
C SER A 103 21.19 6.31 -17.33
N ALA A 104 22.29 5.77 -16.78
CA ALA A 104 22.29 5.28 -15.39
C ALA A 104 21.93 6.40 -14.40
N ASP A 105 22.38 7.64 -14.65
CA ASP A 105 22.04 8.80 -13.83
C ASP A 105 20.54 9.12 -13.86
N SER A 106 19.90 9.04 -15.03
CA SER A 106 18.45 9.21 -15.16
C SER A 106 17.69 8.13 -14.39
N ILE A 107 18.10 6.86 -14.52
CA ILE A 107 17.50 5.73 -13.79
C ILE A 107 17.65 5.96 -12.29
N ASP A 108 18.86 6.25 -11.81
CA ASP A 108 19.17 6.43 -10.39
C ASP A 108 18.33 7.57 -9.78
N ARG A 109 18.22 8.72 -10.45
CA ARG A 109 17.38 9.84 -10.00
C ARG A 109 15.90 9.49 -9.93
N ILE A 110 15.38 8.77 -10.93
CA ILE A 110 13.97 8.35 -10.93
C ILE A 110 13.70 7.44 -9.73
N VAL A 111 14.53 6.42 -9.53
CA VAL A 111 14.31 5.43 -8.47
C VAL A 111 14.55 5.99 -7.07
N GLU A 112 15.39 7.03 -6.94
CA GLU A 112 15.57 7.77 -5.68
C GLU A 112 14.35 8.61 -5.30
N ASN A 113 13.72 9.27 -6.27
CA ASN A 113 12.55 10.12 -6.01
C ASN A 113 11.22 9.34 -5.96
N LEU A 114 11.16 8.16 -6.58
CA LEU A 114 9.92 7.38 -6.69
C LEU A 114 9.23 7.08 -5.35
N PRO A 115 9.93 6.66 -4.26
CA PRO A 115 9.30 6.45 -2.97
C PRO A 115 8.62 7.70 -2.42
N HIS A 116 9.21 8.89 -2.67
CA HIS A 116 8.64 10.16 -2.24
C HIS A 116 7.33 10.45 -2.97
N TYR A 117 7.30 10.28 -4.31
CA TYR A 117 6.09 10.45 -5.10
C TYR A 117 4.97 9.51 -4.66
N ILE A 118 5.27 8.24 -4.40
CA ILE A 118 4.27 7.26 -3.95
C ILE A 118 3.68 7.68 -2.60
N LEU A 119 4.52 8.06 -1.64
CA LEU A 119 4.06 8.49 -0.31
C LEU A 119 3.20 9.75 -0.38
N ASP A 120 3.64 10.75 -1.14
CA ASP A 120 2.90 12.00 -1.35
C ASP A 120 1.55 11.75 -2.04
N CYS A 121 1.54 10.95 -3.10
CA CYS A 121 0.31 10.62 -3.83
C CYS A 121 -0.67 9.81 -2.97
N VAL A 122 -0.17 8.89 -2.14
CA VAL A 122 -1.00 8.15 -1.18
C VAL A 122 -1.58 9.09 -0.12
N ALA A 123 -0.81 10.05 0.38
CA ALA A 123 -1.31 11.05 1.31
C ALA A 123 -2.38 11.95 0.66
N ARG A 124 -2.15 12.41 -0.58
CA ARG A 124 -3.12 13.20 -1.35
C ARG A 124 -4.42 12.43 -1.61
N ALA A 125 -4.34 11.16 -2.00
CA ALA A 125 -5.51 10.31 -2.23
C ALA A 125 -6.32 10.09 -0.94
N ARG A 126 -5.64 9.92 0.20
CA ARG A 126 -6.32 9.79 1.52
C ARG A 126 -7.05 11.05 1.94
N ASN A 127 -6.53 12.24 1.63
CA ASN A 127 -7.14 13.52 1.99
C ASN A 127 -8.33 13.92 1.08
N LYS A 128 -8.56 13.19 -0.02
CA LYS A 128 -9.70 13.41 -0.92
C LYS A 128 -10.94 12.58 -0.56
N ASN A 129 -10.78 11.56 0.30
CA ASN A 129 -11.84 10.73 0.87
C ASN A 129 -12.27 11.25 2.25
#